data_AF-A0A4S2S2P7-F1
#
_entry.id   AF-A0A4S2S2P7-F1
#
_cell.length_a   1.000
_cell.length_b   1.000
_cell.length_c   1.000
_cell.angle_alpha   90.00
_cell.angle_beta   90.00
_cell.angle_gamma   90.00
#
_symmetry.space_group_name_H-M   'P 1'
#
loop_
_entity.id
_entity.type
_entity.pdbx_description
1 polymer ?
#
loop_
_entity_poly.entity_id
_entity_poly.type
_entity_poly.pdbx_seq_one_letter_code
_entity_poly.pdbx_strand_id
1 'polypeptide(L)' 'MTATLADVAARAQVSPATVSRVLNGNYPVAAAT' A
#
# COMPACT_ATOMS: atom_id res chain seq x y z
N MET A 1 0.13 -13.75 13.20
CA MET A 1 -0.11 -12.29 13.27
C MET A 1 -0.64 -11.84 11.91
N THR A 2 -1.73 -11.07 11.88
CA THR A 2 -2.33 -10.56 10.63
C THR A 2 -1.69 -9.23 10.29
N ALA A 3 -1.10 -9.08 9.11
CA ALA A 3 -0.63 -7.76 8.66
C ALA A 3 -1.84 -6.86 8.33
N THR A 4 -1.80 -5.63 8.81
CA THR A 4 -2.83 -4.61 8.54
C THR A 4 -2.38 -3.66 7.43
N LEU A 5 -3.33 -2.90 6.87
CA LEU A 5 -3.03 -1.79 5.95
C LEU A 5 -2.06 -0.77 6.56
N ALA A 6 -2.14 -0.53 7.87
CA ALA A 6 -1.23 0.37 8.59
C ALA A 6 0.20 -0.18 8.62
N ASP A 7 0.37 -1.50 8.79
CA ASP A 7 1.68 -2.15 8.80
C ASP A 7 2.36 -2.08 7.42
N VAL A 8 1.58 -2.23 6.35
CA VAL A 8 2.06 -2.09 4.96
C VAL A 8 2.41 -0.64 4.67
N ALA A 9 1.54 0.29 5.06
CA ALA A 9 1.74 1.73 4.87
C ALA A 9 3.01 2.22 5.59
N ALA A 10 3.22 1.77 6.84
CA ALA A 10 4.40 2.10 7.63
C ALA A 10 5.69 1.56 7.00
N ARG A 11 5.70 0.31 6.51
CA ARG A 11 6.87 -0.27 5.83
C ARG A 11 7.21 0.45 4.53
N ALA A 12 6.19 0.86 3.78
CA ALA A 12 6.34 1.55 2.51
C ALA A 12 6.52 3.07 2.66
N GLN A 13 6.46 3.62 3.89
CA GLN A 13 6.51 5.06 4.17
C GLN A 13 5.45 5.86 3.37
N VAL A 14 4.25 5.30 3.22
CA VAL A 14 3.11 5.93 2.54
C VAL A 14 1.90 6.00 3.46
N SER A 15 0.87 6.74 3.04
CA SER A 15 -0.40 6.75 3.78
C SER A 15 -1.22 5.47 3.51
N PRO A 16 -2.03 5.01 4.48
CA PRO A 16 -2.96 3.88 4.26
C PRO A 16 -3.92 4.11 3.09
N ALA A 17 -4.27 5.36 2.80
CA ALA A 17 -5.08 5.75 1.65
C ALA A 17 -4.39 5.42 0.32
N THR A 18 -3.06 5.55 0.24
CA THR A 18 -2.30 5.13 -0.93
C THR A 18 -2.34 3.61 -1.09
N VAL A 19 -2.17 2.83 -0.02
CA VAL A 19 -2.27 1.37 -0.08
C VAL A 19 -3.67 0.93 -0.51
N SER A 20 -4.72 1.59 0.01
CA SER A 20 -6.10 1.36 -0.42
C SER A 20 -6.31 1.65 -1.91
N ARG A 21 -5.75 2.75 -2.44
CA ARG A 21 -5.82 3.05 -3.88
C ARG A 21 -5.12 2.00 -4.74
N VAL A 22 -3.97 1.48 -4.30
CA VAL A 22 -3.24 0.41 -4.99
C VAL A 22 -4.04 -0.89 -5.01
N LEU A 23 -4.60 -1.30 -3.88
CA LEU A 23 -5.45 -2.49 -3.80
C LEU A 23 -6.73 -2.36 -4.63
N ASN A 24 -7.31 -1.14 -4.67
CA ASN A 24 -8.45 -0.83 -5.52
C ASN A 24 -8.09 -0.63 -6.99
N GLY A 25 -6.81 -0.78 -7.39
CA GLY A 25 -6.36 -0.63 -8.78
C GLY A 25 -6.41 0.80 -9.33
N ASN A 26 -6.64 1.80 -8.48
CA ASN A 26 -6.83 3.21 -8.86
C ASN A 26 -5.51 4.01 -8.90
N TYR A 27 -4.35 3.35 -8.79
CA TYR A 27 -3.04 3.99 -8.83
C TYR A 27 -2.03 3.11 -9.56
N PRO A 28 -1.33 3.60 -10.59
CA PRO A 28 -0.29 2.84 -11.25
C PRO A 28 0.89 2.66 -10.30
N VAL A 29 1.11 1.43 -9.83
CA VAL A 29 2.33 1.07 -9.09
C VAL A 29 3.31 0.53 -10.11
N ALA A 30 4.39 1.27 -10.35
CA ALA A 30 5.54 0.69 -11.02
C ALA A 30 6.04 -0.46 -10.15
N ALA A 31 5.93 -1.70 -10.65
CA ALA A 31 6.52 -2.84 -9.99
C ALA A 31 8.03 -2.64 -10.00
N ALA A 32 8.63 -2.37 -8.84
CA ALA A 32 10.07 -2.44 -8.68
C ALA A 32 10.47 -3.91 -8.95
N THR A 33 11.07 -4.16 -10.11
CA THR A 33 11.58 -5.48 -10.50
C THR A 33 12.95 -5.68 -9.86
#